data_AF-A0A7X6XS96-F1
#
_entry.id   AF-A0A7X6XS96-F1
#
_cell.length_a   1.000
_cell.length_b   1.000
_cell.length_c   1.000
_cell.angle_alpha   90.00
_cell.angle_beta   90.00
_cell.angle_gamma   90.00
#
_symmetry.space_group_name_H-M   'P 1'
#
loop_
_entity.id
_entity.type
_entity.pdbx_description
1 polymer ?
#
loop_
_entity_poly.entity_id
_entity_poly.type
_entity_poly.pdbx_seq_one_letter_code
_entity_poly.pdbx_strand_id
1 'polypeptide(L)'
;MKCEKVQGQLPAYQAEALGWLARRRLAAHLRQCEGCRRELRALERTVALLHHAGSTAPVPDVTAAVMERVRREPVPAYRPRRTRVLVLVPAALAVLVALVAQFSLRDPWGSTPVDAIGAAYLEEYAQFRATQEIGDSTGILLLASELVDEPN
;
A
#
# COMPACT_ATOMS: atom_id res chain seq x y z
N MET A 1 5.48 22.49 14.81
CA MET A 1 5.15 23.42 13.70
C MET A 1 5.62 24.80 14.09
N LYS A 2 6.16 25.57 13.13
CA LYS A 2 6.52 26.97 13.35
C LYS A 2 5.23 27.82 13.42
N CYS A 3 5.23 28.85 14.27
CA CYS A 3 4.07 29.72 14.47
C CYS A 3 3.64 30.38 13.15
N GLU A 4 4.57 30.95 12.38
CA GLU A 4 4.31 31.59 11.09
C GLU A 4 3.43 30.74 10.15
N LYS A 5 3.75 29.45 10.03
CA LYS A 5 2.96 28.50 9.22
C LYS A 5 1.55 28.30 9.78
N VAL A 6 1.41 28.27 11.11
CA VAL A 6 0.10 28.13 11.76
C VAL A 6 -0.75 29.36 11.50
N GLN A 7 -0.18 30.55 11.66
CA GLN A 7 -0.85 31.83 11.47
C GLN A 7 -1.41 31.95 10.05
N GLY A 8 -0.62 31.60 9.02
CA GLY A 8 -1.07 31.56 7.64
C GLY A 8 -2.19 30.55 7.35
N GLN A 9 -2.40 29.56 8.22
CA GLN A 9 -3.44 28.53 8.09
C GLN A 9 -4.68 28.81 8.97
N LEU A 10 -4.67 29.81 9.84
CA LEU A 10 -5.80 30.13 10.72
C LEU A 10 -7.08 30.47 9.96
N PRO A 11 -7.08 31.25 8.85
CA PRO A 11 -8.30 31.51 8.08
C PRO A 11 -8.93 30.24 7.51
N ALA A 12 -8.11 29.35 6.94
CA ALA A 12 -8.56 28.06 6.43
C ALA A 12 -9.04 27.13 7.55
N TYR A 13 -8.45 27.21 8.75
CA TYR A 13 -8.90 26.48 9.92
C TYR A 13 -10.27 26.96 10.40
N GLN A 14 -10.50 28.27 10.45
CA GLN A 14 -11.78 28.87 10.85
C GLN A 14 -12.89 28.53 9.85
N ALA A 15 -12.59 28.55 8.55
CA ALA A 15 -13.53 28.19 7.48
C ALA A 15 -13.71 26.67 7.31
N GLU A 16 -13.12 25.84 8.20
CA GLU A 16 -13.13 24.37 8.12
C GLU A 16 -12.59 23.79 6.79
N ALA A 17 -11.82 24.57 6.04
CA ALA A 17 -11.32 24.24 4.71
C ALA A 17 -10.01 23.42 4.73
N LEU A 18 -9.51 23.05 5.91
CA LEU A 18 -8.31 22.22 6.06
C LEU A 18 -8.66 20.74 6.07
N GLY A 19 -7.86 19.93 5.36
CA GLY A 19 -7.91 18.47 5.47
C GLY A 19 -7.65 17.96 6.88
N TRP A 20 -8.16 16.77 7.21
CA TRP A 20 -8.17 16.20 8.57
C TRP A 20 -6.79 16.20 9.26
N LEU A 21 -5.74 15.78 8.55
CA LEU A 21 -4.36 15.76 9.07
C LEU A 21 -3.85 17.17 9.45
N ALA A 22 -4.11 18.16 8.59
CA ALA A 22 -3.67 19.53 8.81
C ALA A 22 -4.42 20.15 10.01
N ARG A 23 -5.75 19.94 10.08
CA ARG A 23 -6.57 20.38 11.20
C ARG A 23 -6.10 19.81 12.54
N ARG A 24 -5.79 18.51 12.58
CA ARG A 24 -5.31 17.84 13.79
C ARG A 24 -3.95 18.39 14.27
N ARG A 25 -3.02 18.64 13.34
CA ARG A 25 -1.71 19.24 13.66
C ARG A 25 -1.86 20.68 14.17
N LEU A 26 -2.73 21.48 13.54
CA LEU A 26 -3.00 22.84 13.97
C LEU A 26 -3.63 22.87 15.38
N ALA A 27 -4.63 22.03 15.63
CA ALA A 27 -5.27 21.91 16.93
C ALA A 27 -4.30 21.47 18.05
N ALA A 28 -3.33 20.59 17.72
CA ALA A 28 -2.26 20.25 18.65
C ALA A 28 -1.37 21.46 18.98
N HIS A 29 -1.02 22.28 17.99
CA HIS A 29 -0.22 23.49 18.22
C HIS A 29 -0.98 24.55 19.03
N LEU A 30 -2.26 24.77 18.72
CA LEU A 30 -3.10 25.75 19.44
C LEU A 30 -3.23 25.41 20.93
N ARG A 31 -3.21 24.13 21.31
CA ARG A 31 -3.20 23.71 22.72
C ARG A 31 -1.93 24.16 23.47
N GLN A 32 -0.82 24.34 22.77
CA GLN A 32 0.49 24.63 23.37
C GLN A 32 0.91 26.10 23.18
N CYS A 33 0.40 26.80 22.17
CA CYS A 33 0.81 28.16 21.85
C CYS A 33 -0.31 29.19 22.15
N GLU A 34 -0.12 30.01 23.18
CA GLU A 34 -1.01 31.13 23.51
C GLU A 34 -1.02 32.21 22.41
N GLY A 35 0.12 32.46 21.74
CA GLY A 35 0.22 33.46 20.67
C GLY A 35 -0.75 33.17 19.52
N CYS A 36 -0.67 31.95 18.97
CA CYS A 36 -1.56 31.52 17.89
C CYS A 36 -3.03 31.47 18.34
N ARG A 37 -3.32 31.16 19.63
CA ARG A 37 -4.69 31.24 20.17
C ARG A 37 -5.23 32.66 20.26
N ARG A 38 -4.38 33.66 20.57
CA ARG A 38 -4.79 35.06 20.59
C ARG A 38 -5.12 35.57 19.19
N GLU A 39 -4.34 35.15 18.20
CA GLU A 39 -4.59 35.51 16.80
C GLU A 39 -5.86 34.85 16.25
N LEU A 40 -6.09 33.58 16.55
CA LEU A 40 -7.36 32.93 16.18
C LEU A 40 -8.56 33.68 16.77
N ARG A 41 -8.50 34.05 18.05
CA ARG A 41 -9.53 34.86 18.72
C ARG A 41 -9.68 36.27 18.14
N ALA A 42 -8.61 36.86 17.60
CA ALA A 42 -8.69 38.14 16.92
C ALA A 42 -9.43 37.99 15.58
N LEU A 43 -9.12 36.94 14.82
CA LEU A 43 -9.78 36.61 13.57
C LEU A 43 -11.28 36.33 13.76
N GLU A 44 -11.63 35.53 14.78
CA GLU A 44 -13.02 35.25 15.16
C GLU A 44 -13.81 36.52 15.48
N ARG A 45 -13.21 37.46 16.22
CA ARG A 45 -13.82 38.77 16.51
C ARG A 45 -14.07 39.59 15.26
N THR A 46 -13.10 39.63 14.34
CA THR A 46 -13.26 40.35 13.06
C THR A 46 -14.43 39.77 12.26
N VAL A 47 -14.54 38.44 12.16
CA VAL A 47 -15.64 37.79 11.45
C VAL A 47 -16.99 38.06 12.13
N ALA A 48 -17.05 38.03 13.46
CA ALA A 48 -18.27 38.37 14.20
C ALA A 48 -18.74 39.81 13.92
N LEU A 49 -17.81 40.78 13.89
CA LEU A 49 -18.14 42.17 13.55
C LEU A 49 -18.71 42.31 12.13
N LEU A 50 -18.16 41.58 11.16
CA LEU A 50 -18.66 41.56 9.79
C LEU A 50 -20.08 40.97 9.71
N HIS A 51 -20.35 39.90 10.45
CA HIS A 51 -21.70 39.32 10.51
C HIS A 51 -22.74 40.31 11.08
N HIS A 52 -22.36 41.09 12.10
CA HIS A 52 -23.26 42.10 12.66
C HIS A 52 -23.48 43.29 11.72
N ALA A 53 -22.46 43.72 10.99
CA ALA A 53 -22.59 44.83 10.05
C ALA A 53 -23.43 44.48 8.81
N GLY A 54 -23.42 43.20 8.41
CA GLY A 54 -24.06 42.72 7.19
C GLY A 54 -25.44 42.08 7.36
N SER A 55 -26.08 42.17 8.54
CA SER A 55 -27.39 41.53 8.75
C SER A 55 -28.50 42.30 8.03
N THR A 56 -28.65 42.06 6.73
CA THR A 56 -29.88 42.39 6.02
C THR A 56 -30.96 41.39 6.45
N ALA A 57 -32.16 41.90 6.76
CA ALA A 57 -33.28 41.02 7.07
C ALA A 57 -33.49 40.05 5.90
N PRO A 58 -33.62 38.73 6.15
CA PRO A 58 -33.91 37.78 5.09
C PRO A 58 -35.22 38.19 4.41
N VAL A 59 -35.22 38.18 3.07
CA VAL A 59 -36.43 38.49 2.29
C VAL A 59 -37.56 37.56 2.76
N PRO A 60 -38.76 38.06 3.10
CA PRO A 60 -39.77 37.35 3.87
C PRO A 60 -40.39 36.08 3.22
N ASP A 61 -39.84 35.58 2.12
CA ASP A 61 -40.41 34.45 1.36
C ASP A 61 -39.39 33.37 0.97
N VAL A 62 -38.11 33.54 1.34
CA VAL A 62 -37.06 32.55 0.99
C VAL A 62 -37.35 31.20 1.64
N THR A 63 -37.82 31.20 2.89
CA THR A 63 -38.13 29.95 3.60
C THR A 63 -39.25 29.18 2.92
N ALA A 64 -40.32 29.86 2.48
CA ALA A 64 -41.42 29.19 1.78
C ALA A 64 -40.97 28.67 0.41
N ALA A 65 -40.21 29.47 -0.36
CA ALA A 65 -39.66 29.06 -1.65
C ALA A 65 -38.71 27.85 -1.54
N VAL A 66 -37.84 27.83 -0.51
CA VAL A 66 -36.94 26.70 -0.25
C VAL A 66 -37.73 25.44 0.15
N MET A 67 -38.71 25.58 1.05
CA MET A 67 -39.50 24.43 1.50
C MET A 67 -40.37 23.86 0.37
N GLU A 68 -40.87 24.70 -0.53
CA GLU A 68 -41.58 24.23 -1.72
C GLU A 68 -40.65 23.44 -2.66
N ARG A 69 -39.41 23.92 -2.85
CA ARG A 69 -38.41 23.20 -3.65
C ARG A 69 -38.04 21.84 -3.03
N VAL A 70 -37.83 21.79 -1.71
CA VAL A 70 -37.53 20.53 -0.99
C VAL A 70 -38.67 19.51 -1.13
N ARG A 71 -39.94 19.95 -1.12
CA ARG A 71 -41.09 19.05 -1.35
C ARG A 71 -41.15 18.51 -2.77
N ARG A 72 -40.73 19.29 -3.76
CA ARG A 72 -40.74 18.90 -5.18
C ARG A 72 -39.57 18.03 -5.60
N GLU A 73 -38.44 18.10 -4.88
CA GLU A 73 -37.29 17.25 -5.15
C GLU A 73 -37.61 15.79 -4.76
N PRO A 74 -37.62 14.85 -5.71
CA PRO A 74 -37.86 13.45 -5.39
C PRO A 74 -36.72 12.94 -4.51
N VAL A 75 -37.08 12.31 -3.39
CA VAL A 75 -36.09 11.68 -2.50
C VAL A 75 -35.31 10.66 -3.34
N PRO A 76 -33.97 10.77 -3.43
CA PRO A 76 -33.19 9.84 -4.22
C PRO A 76 -33.48 8.43 -3.71
N ALA A 77 -33.99 7.57 -4.59
CA ALA A 77 -34.33 6.21 -4.24
C ALA A 77 -33.07 5.52 -3.70
N TYR A 78 -33.05 5.24 -2.40
CA TYR A 78 -31.95 4.55 -1.75
C TYR A 78 -31.88 3.13 -2.32
N ARG A 79 -31.05 2.92 -3.34
CA ARG A 79 -30.81 1.57 -3.87
C ARG A 79 -29.92 0.86 -2.86
N PRO A 80 -30.42 -0.20 -2.18
CA PRO A 80 -29.63 -0.87 -1.16
C PRO A 80 -28.37 -1.46 -1.79
N ARG A 81 -27.21 -1.16 -1.20
CA ARG A 81 -25.88 -1.64 -1.62
C ARG A 81 -25.82 -3.18 -1.76
N ARG A 82 -26.74 -3.89 -1.10
CA ARG A 82 -26.91 -5.34 -1.12
C ARG A 82 -27.13 -5.92 -2.53
N THR A 83 -27.82 -5.20 -3.43
CA THR A 83 -28.07 -5.71 -4.79
C THR A 83 -26.82 -5.69 -5.66
N ARG A 84 -25.94 -4.70 -5.48
CA ARG A 84 -24.63 -4.67 -6.16
C ARG A 84 -23.69 -5.77 -5.64
N VAL A 85 -23.69 -6.02 -4.34
CA VAL A 85 -22.86 -7.09 -3.74
C VAL A 85 -23.33 -8.48 -4.22
N LEU A 86 -24.64 -8.70 -4.34
CA LEU A 86 -25.20 -9.97 -4.81
C LEU A 86 -24.81 -10.33 -6.25
N VAL A 87 -24.52 -9.34 -7.11
CA VAL A 87 -24.11 -9.56 -8.51
C VAL A 87 -22.58 -9.56 -8.65
N LEU A 88 -21.86 -8.72 -7.91
CA LEU A 88 -20.41 -8.57 -8.07
C LEU A 88 -19.60 -9.69 -7.39
N VAL A 89 -20.08 -10.25 -6.28
CA VAL A 89 -19.39 -11.35 -5.57
C VAL A 89 -19.30 -12.64 -6.41
N PRO A 90 -20.39 -13.18 -7.02
CA PRO A 90 -20.28 -14.40 -7.82
C PRO A 90 -19.42 -14.20 -9.08
N ALA A 91 -19.46 -13.02 -9.70
CA ALA A 91 -18.64 -12.71 -10.86
C ALA A 91 -17.14 -12.68 -10.53
N ALA A 92 -16.74 -12.06 -9.41
CA ALA A 92 -15.35 -12.04 -8.99
C ALA A 92 -14.82 -13.44 -8.63
N LEU A 93 -15.67 -14.27 -8.01
CA LEU A 93 -15.32 -15.64 -7.62
C LEU A 93 -15.14 -16.54 -8.86
N ALA A 94 -15.99 -16.39 -9.87
CA ALA A 94 -15.83 -17.09 -11.15
C ALA A 94 -14.53 -16.73 -11.88
N VAL A 95 -14.15 -15.44 -11.87
CA VAL A 95 -12.87 -14.99 -12.46
C VAL A 95 -11.68 -15.55 -11.69
N LEU A 96 -11.74 -15.59 -10.36
CA LEU A 96 -10.68 -16.16 -9.52
C LEU A 96 -10.50 -17.66 -9.79
N VAL A 97 -11.60 -18.42 -9.86
CA VAL A 97 -11.57 -19.86 -10.19
C VAL A 97 -10.99 -20.09 -11.58
N ALA A 98 -11.39 -19.28 -12.57
CA ALA A 98 -10.84 -19.37 -13.92
C ALA A 98 -9.33 -19.07 -13.96
N LEU A 99 -8.86 -18.07 -13.21
CA LEU A 99 -7.44 -17.75 -13.11
C LEU A 99 -6.62 -18.85 -12.43
N VAL A 100 -7.14 -19.46 -11.35
CA VAL A 100 -6.49 -20.58 -10.66
C VAL A 100 -6.42 -21.80 -11.57
N ALA A 101 -7.53 -22.16 -12.22
CA ALA A 101 -7.55 -23.28 -13.17
C ALA A 101 -6.57 -23.06 -14.33
N GLN A 102 -6.58 -21.85 -14.92
CA GLN A 102 -5.66 -21.47 -15.99
C GLN A 102 -4.19 -21.53 -15.53
N PHE A 103 -3.89 -21.17 -14.28
CA PHE A 103 -2.55 -21.25 -13.72
C PHE A 103 -2.11 -22.71 -13.51
N SER A 104 -2.96 -23.54 -12.89
CA SER A 104 -2.68 -24.96 -12.65
C SER A 104 -2.55 -25.79 -13.93
N LEU A 105 -3.28 -25.44 -14.99
CA LEU A 105 -3.16 -26.09 -16.30
C LEU A 105 -1.90 -25.65 -17.07
N ARG A 106 -1.30 -24.52 -16.68
CA ARG A 106 -0.18 -23.90 -17.39
C ARG A 106 1.14 -24.00 -16.64
N ASP A 107 1.14 -24.52 -15.41
CA ASP A 107 2.35 -24.82 -14.66
C ASP A 107 3.10 -26.00 -15.29
N PRO A 108 4.32 -25.79 -15.83
CA PRO A 108 5.30 -26.85 -16.03
C PRO A 108 6.00 -27.24 -14.71
N TRP A 109 5.53 -26.71 -13.56
CA TRP A 109 6.17 -26.83 -12.24
C TRP A 109 5.95 -28.21 -11.58
N GLY A 110 5.73 -29.24 -12.38
CA GLY A 110 5.80 -30.64 -11.96
C GLY A 110 7.24 -31.15 -11.78
N SER A 111 8.27 -30.36 -12.12
CA SER A 111 9.65 -30.68 -11.81
C SER A 111 10.08 -29.99 -10.52
N THR A 112 10.07 -30.72 -9.41
CA THR A 112 10.70 -30.28 -8.17
C THR A 112 12.20 -30.04 -8.40
N PRO A 113 12.79 -28.93 -7.92
CA PRO A 113 14.21 -28.63 -8.10
C PRO A 113 15.14 -29.67 -7.47
N VAL A 114 14.63 -30.52 -6.58
CA VAL A 114 15.37 -31.60 -5.91
C VAL A 114 15.83 -32.66 -6.91
N ASP A 115 15.04 -32.97 -7.94
CA ASP A 115 15.39 -33.99 -8.93
C ASP A 115 16.49 -33.50 -9.90
N ALA A 116 16.46 -32.20 -10.23
CA ALA A 116 17.48 -31.57 -11.06
C ALA A 116 18.83 -31.47 -10.35
N ILE A 117 18.83 -31.19 -9.04
CA ILE A 117 20.06 -31.16 -8.23
C ILE A 117 20.63 -32.57 -8.08
N GLY A 118 19.78 -33.59 -7.91
CA GLY A 118 20.21 -34.98 -7.83
C GLY A 118 20.90 -35.48 -9.12
N ALA A 119 20.33 -35.14 -10.28
CA ALA A 119 20.91 -35.50 -11.57
C ALA A 119 22.27 -34.82 -11.81
N ALA A 120 22.38 -33.51 -11.53
CA ALA A 120 23.63 -32.77 -11.66
C ALA A 120 24.72 -33.30 -10.72
N TYR A 121 24.36 -33.63 -9.48
CA TYR A 121 25.29 -34.20 -8.51
C TYR A 121 25.80 -35.58 -8.91
N LEU A 122 24.92 -36.43 -9.47
CA LEU A 122 25.32 -37.77 -9.94
C LEU A 122 26.27 -37.70 -11.14
N GLU A 123 26.09 -36.73 -12.04
CA GLU A 123 26.98 -36.52 -13.19
C GLU A 123 28.37 -36.05 -12.74
N GLU A 124 28.43 -35.09 -11.81
CA GLU A 124 29.69 -34.60 -11.23
C GLU A 124 30.41 -35.71 -10.44
N TYR A 125 29.66 -36.52 -9.67
CA TYR A 125 30.22 -37.64 -8.92
C TYR A 125 30.78 -38.74 -9.84
N ALA A 126 30.12 -39.02 -10.98
CA ALA A 126 30.61 -39.98 -11.96
C ALA A 126 31.92 -39.53 -12.61
N GLN A 127 32.05 -38.25 -12.94
CA GLN A 127 33.30 -37.68 -13.48
C GLN A 127 34.45 -37.77 -12.46
N PHE A 128 34.19 -37.42 -11.20
CA PHE A 128 35.21 -37.50 -10.16
C PHE A 128 35.73 -38.93 -9.97
N ARG A 129 34.82 -39.92 -9.93
CA ARG A 129 35.20 -41.33 -9.79
C ARG A 129 36.04 -41.83 -10.96
N ALA A 130 35.71 -41.43 -12.20
CA ALA A 130 36.48 -41.81 -13.38
C ALA A 130 37.93 -41.28 -13.33
N THR A 131 38.15 -40.09 -12.76
CA THR A 131 39.51 -39.53 -12.61
C THR A 131 40.33 -40.20 -11.51
N GLN A 132 39.68 -40.72 -10.47
CA GLN A 132 40.37 -41.35 -9.35
C GLN A 132 40.92 -42.75 -9.69
N GLU A 133 40.22 -43.52 -10.54
CA GLU A 133 40.74 -44.80 -11.04
C GLU A 133 42.02 -44.63 -11.90
N ILE A 134 42.21 -43.48 -12.54
CA ILE A 134 43.43 -43.14 -13.28
C ILE A 134 44.58 -42.77 -12.31
N GLY A 135 44.25 -42.23 -11.13
CA GLY A 135 45.23 -41.92 -10.07
C GLY A 135 45.83 -43.17 -9.41
N ASP A 136 45.03 -44.19 -9.14
CA ASP A 136 45.51 -45.42 -8.48
C ASP A 136 46.42 -46.27 -9.38
N SER A 137 46.20 -46.27 -10.70
CA SER A 137 47.03 -47.03 -11.65
C SER A 137 48.37 -46.35 -11.95
N THR A 138 48.41 -45.01 -11.95
CA THR A 138 49.66 -44.25 -12.13
C THR A 138 50.52 -44.18 -10.86
N GLY A 139 49.89 -44.14 -9.68
CA GLY A 139 50.57 -44.18 -8.38
C GLY A 139 51.36 -45.49 -8.14
N ILE A 140 50.81 -46.63 -8.56
CA ILE A 140 51.49 -47.94 -8.46
C ILE A 140 52.67 -48.04 -9.44
N LEU A 141 52.56 -47.46 -10.65
CA LEU A 141 53.64 -47.49 -11.64
C LEU A 141 54.82 -46.59 -11.26
N LEU A 142 54.57 -45.43 -10.63
CA LEU A 142 55.64 -44.56 -10.13
C LEU A 142 56.41 -45.19 -8.97
N LEU A 143 55.71 -45.85 -8.03
CA LEU A 143 56.35 -46.58 -6.93
C LEU A 143 57.17 -47.79 -7.42
N ALA A 144 56.76 -48.44 -8.52
CA ALA A 144 57.51 -49.55 -9.09
C ALA A 144 58.82 -49.11 -9.77
N SER A 145 58.88 -47.89 -10.33
CA SER A 145 60.11 -47.39 -10.97
C SER A 145 61.22 -47.00 -9.99
N GLU A 146 60.87 -46.68 -8.74
CA GLU A 146 61.82 -46.23 -7.72
C GLU A 146 62.49 -47.41 -6.97
N LEU A 147 61.99 -48.64 -7.14
CA LEU A 147 62.51 -49.86 -6.52
C LEU A 147 63.50 -50.65 -7.39
N VAL A 148 63.79 -50.21 -8.61
CA VAL A 148 64.65 -50.93 -9.57
C VAL A 148 66.08 -50.37 -9.65
N ASP A 149 66.36 -49.20 -9.07
CA ASP A 149 67.71 -48.64 -9.00
C ASP A 149 68.28 -48.74 -7.58
N GLU A 150 68.82 -49.91 -7.20
CA GLU A 150 70.02 -49.94 -6.36
C GLU A 150 71.03 -51.00 -6.83
N PRO A 151 72.33 -50.66 -6.80
CA PRO A 151 73.35 -51.24 -7.69
C PRO A 151 74.13 -52.41 -7.06
N ASN A 152 74.88 -53.11 -7.91
CA ASN A 152 76.01 -53.97 -7.53
C ASN A 152 77.27 -53.47 -8.26
#